data_AF-A0A6L3EHA8-F1
#
_entry.id   AF-A0A6L3EHA8-F1
#
_cell.length_a   1.000
_cell.length_b   1.000
_cell.length_c   1.000
_cell.angle_alpha   90.00
_cell.angle_beta   90.00
_cell.angle_gamma   90.00
#
_symmetry.space_group_name_H-M   'P 1'
#
loop_
_entity.id
_entity.type
_entity.pdbx_description
1 polymer ?
#
loop_
_entity_poly.entity_id
_entity_poly.type
_entity_poly.pdbx_seq_one_letter_code
_entity_poly.pdbx_strand_id
1 'polypeptide(L)'
;MKLTARTRAIMAALAVFIGLPLLLYALGDAPRRSVLKESISILTLLALFLMLGQFFLARGNKLVLELFEPRQIQRVHKYIAYSAVGIILLHPALVVMPRFFEAGVRPWDAFFT
;
A
#
# COMPACT_ATOMS: atom_id res chain seq x y z
N MET A 1 17.54 -11.00 23.04
CA MET A 1 17.95 -9.63 22.62
C MET A 1 16.91 -8.64 23.12
N LYS A 2 17.28 -7.54 23.79
CA LYS A 2 16.31 -6.51 24.21
C LYS A 2 15.90 -5.67 23.00
N LEU A 3 14.62 -5.68 22.66
CA LEU A 3 14.09 -4.87 21.54
C LEU A 3 14.09 -3.39 21.93
N THR A 4 14.75 -2.54 21.12
CA THR A 4 14.72 -1.09 21.33
C THR A 4 13.35 -0.51 20.97
N ALA A 5 13.02 0.69 21.46
CA ALA A 5 11.78 1.38 21.10
C ALA A 5 11.71 1.65 19.58
N ARG A 6 12.85 1.99 18.95
CA ARG A 6 12.98 2.16 17.50
C ARG A 6 12.61 0.88 16.74
N THR A 7 13.19 -0.25 17.16
CA THR A 7 12.91 -1.55 16.53
C THR A 7 11.43 -1.90 16.63
N ARG A 8 10.79 -1.67 17.78
CA ARG A 8 9.36 -1.92 17.97
C ARG A 8 8.50 -1.04 17.05
N ALA A 9 8.83 0.25 16.92
CA ALA A 9 8.12 1.15 16.02
C ALA A 9 8.23 0.71 14.55
N ILE A 10 9.42 0.30 14.10
CA ILE A 10 9.63 -0.22 12.74
C ILE A 10 8.83 -1.51 12.52
N MET A 11 8.90 -2.46 13.46
CA MET A 11 8.15 -3.72 13.37
C MET A 11 6.65 -3.49 13.32
N ALA A 12 6.13 -2.56 14.14
CA ALA A 12 4.72 -2.20 14.12
C ALA A 12 4.32 -1.58 12.76
N ALA A 13 5.13 -0.66 12.23
CA ALA A 13 4.87 -0.06 10.92
C ALA A 13 4.88 -1.10 9.79
N LEU A 14 5.85 -2.02 9.78
CA LEU A 14 5.92 -3.10 8.79
C LEU A 14 4.73 -4.04 8.93
N ALA A 15 4.36 -4.42 10.16
CA ALA A 15 3.22 -5.30 10.40
C ALA A 15 1.91 -4.67 9.93
N VAL A 16 1.69 -3.37 10.16
CA VAL A 16 0.44 -2.69 9.81
C VAL A 16 0.37 -2.28 8.34
N PHE A 17 1.43 -1.71 7.77
CA PHE A 17 1.36 -1.14 6.42
C PHE A 17 1.82 -2.10 5.31
N ILE A 18 2.39 -3.25 5.67
CA ILE A 18 2.79 -4.29 4.72
C ILE A 18 2.17 -5.63 5.11
N GLY A 19 2.34 -6.06 6.37
CA GLY A 19 1.83 -7.35 6.84
C GLY A 19 0.31 -7.47 6.72
N LEU A 20 -0.42 -6.51 7.27
CA LEU A 20 -1.88 -6.50 7.26
C LEU A 20 -2.49 -6.51 5.85
N PRO A 21 -2.12 -5.61 4.91
CA PRO A 21 -2.67 -5.67 3.56
C PRO A 21 -2.36 -6.98 2.84
N LEU A 22 -1.15 -7.52 3.00
CA LEU A 22 -0.81 -8.83 2.40
C LEU A 22 -1.60 -9.98 3.01
N LEU A 23 -1.84 -9.94 4.32
CA LEU A 23 -2.68 -10.92 5.00
C LEU A 23 -4.12 -10.84 4.52
N LEU A 24 -4.69 -9.64 4.43
CA LEU A 24 -6.04 -9.41 3.89
C LEU A 24 -6.15 -9.88 2.43
N TYR A 25 -5.11 -9.65 1.63
CA TYR A 25 -5.05 -10.13 0.26
C TYR A 25 -5.01 -11.66 0.20
N ALA A 26 -4.16 -12.30 1.01
CA ALA A 26 -3.98 -13.75 1.00
C ALA A 26 -5.18 -14.53 1.56
N LEU A 27 -5.89 -13.94 2.53
CA LEU A 27 -7.12 -14.52 3.10
C LEU A 27 -8.37 -14.14 2.30
N GLY A 28 -8.26 -13.17 1.39
CA GLY A 28 -9.35 -12.81 0.49
C GLY A 28 -9.58 -13.91 -0.54
N ASP A 29 -10.82 -14.32 -0.74
CA ASP A 29 -11.20 -15.32 -1.74
C ASP A 29 -11.31 -14.69 -3.15
N ALA A 30 -10.28 -13.92 -3.53
CA ALA A 30 -10.23 -13.27 -4.82
C ALA A 30 -9.96 -14.31 -5.93
N PRO A 31 -10.67 -14.25 -7.07
CA PRO A 31 -10.41 -15.16 -8.18
C PRO A 31 -8.96 -15.08 -8.64
N ARG A 32 -8.33 -16.24 -8.84
CA ARG A 32 -6.94 -16.35 -9.29
C ARG A 32 -6.74 -15.68 -10.65
N ARG A 33 -5.68 -14.88 -10.77
CA ARG A 33 -5.28 -14.23 -12.02
C ARG A 33 -3.87 -14.64 -12.43
N SER A 34 -3.41 -14.14 -13.58
CA SER A 34 -2.01 -14.31 -13.99
C SER A 34 -1.08 -13.63 -12.99
N VAL A 35 0.14 -14.16 -12.86
CA VAL A 35 1.18 -13.66 -11.94
C VAL A 35 1.41 -12.15 -12.09
N LEU A 36 1.36 -11.64 -13.33
CA LEU A 36 1.49 -10.21 -13.60
C LEU A 36 0.36 -9.39 -12.96
N LYS A 37 -0.90 -9.81 -13.14
CA LYS A 37 -2.07 -9.11 -12.60
C LYS A 37 -2.09 -9.16 -11.08
N GLU A 38 -1.77 -10.31 -10.50
CA GLU A 38 -1.60 -10.49 -9.05
C GLU A 38 -0.53 -9.54 -8.50
N SER A 39 0.63 -9.48 -9.15
CA SER A 39 1.74 -8.60 -8.71
C SER A 39 1.35 -7.12 -8.76
N ILE A 40 0.67 -6.69 -9.83
CA ILE A 40 0.18 -5.32 -9.95
C ILE A 40 -0.85 -5.02 -8.87
N SER A 41 -1.81 -5.92 -8.61
CA SER A 41 -2.81 -5.76 -7.55
C SER A 41 -2.18 -5.64 -6.17
N ILE A 42 -1.20 -6.50 -5.84
CA ILE A 42 -0.45 -6.42 -4.58
C ILE A 42 0.32 -5.11 -4.48
N LEU A 43 1.02 -4.69 -5.54
CA LEU A 43 1.75 -3.42 -5.56
C LEU A 43 0.82 -2.22 -5.34
N THR A 44 -0.35 -2.19 -5.99
CA THR A 44 -1.33 -1.11 -5.79
C THR A 44 -1.88 -1.12 -4.36
N LEU A 45 -2.16 -2.29 -3.79
CA LEU A 45 -2.63 -2.42 -2.41
C LEU A 45 -1.57 -1.92 -1.41
N LEU A 46 -0.31 -2.33 -1.58
CA LEU A 46 0.79 -1.85 -0.76
C LEU A 46 1.00 -0.34 -0.91
N ALA A 47 0.93 0.19 -2.13
CA ALA A 47 1.03 1.62 -2.38
C ALA A 47 -0.06 2.41 -1.62
N LEU A 48 -1.31 1.93 -1.62
CA LEU A 48 -2.40 2.53 -0.86
C LEU A 48 -2.13 2.53 0.65
N PHE A 49 -1.71 1.40 1.21
CA PHE A 49 -1.42 1.31 2.66
C PHE A 49 -0.19 2.14 3.06
N LEU A 50 0.83 2.18 2.23
CA LEU A 50 2.01 3.03 2.45
C LEU A 50 1.67 4.53 2.34
N MET A 51 0.70 4.91 1.51
CA MET A 51 0.13 6.27 1.50
C MET A 51 -0.57 6.59 2.82
N LEU A 52 -1.35 5.67 3.40
CA LEU A 52 -1.93 5.85 4.73
C LEU A 52 -0.83 5.97 5.81
N GLY A 53 0.26 5.20 5.66
CA GLY A 53 1.44 5.31 6.52
C GLY A 53 2.09 6.70 6.52
N GLN A 54 1.89 7.52 5.48
CA GLN A 54 2.42 8.89 5.42
C GLN A 54 1.87 9.78 6.54
N PHE A 55 0.62 9.57 6.97
CA PHE A 55 0.03 10.30 8.10
C PHE A 55 0.77 10.05 9.42
N PHE A 56 1.38 8.88 9.58
CA PHE A 56 2.15 8.53 10.78
C PHE A 56 3.59 9.07 10.75
N LEU A 57 4.10 9.40 9.56
CA LEU A 57 5.40 10.06 9.37
C LEU A 57 5.29 11.60 9.38
N ALA A 58 4.08 12.15 9.53
CA ALA A 58 3.88 13.59 9.60
C ALA A 58 4.38 14.17 10.93
N ARG A 59 4.69 15.47 10.93
CA ARG A 59 5.22 16.20 12.09
C ARG A 59 4.32 16.17 13.34
N GLY A 60 3.04 15.86 13.18
CA GLY A 60 2.10 15.72 14.30
C GLY A 60 2.40 14.49 15.19
N ASN A 61 3.15 13.50 14.69
CA ASN A 61 3.48 12.31 15.45
C ASN A 61 4.74 12.51 16.31
N LYS A 62 4.55 13.03 17.53
CA LYS A 62 5.64 13.31 18.48
C LYS A 62 6.49 12.07 18.79
N LEU A 63 5.86 10.90 18.91
CA LEU A 63 6.56 9.64 19.18
C LEU A 63 7.60 9.32 18.10
N VAL A 64 7.27 9.54 16.83
CA VAL A 64 8.21 9.30 15.72
C VAL A 64 9.35 10.32 15.73
N LEU A 65 9.08 11.58 16.07
CA LEU A 65 10.10 12.63 16.19
C LEU A 65 11.07 12.41 17.36
N GLU A 66 10.62 11.80 18.45
CA GLU A 66 11.48 11.41 19.58
C GLU A 66 12.37 10.21 19.24
N LEU A 67 11.88 9.30 18.40
CA LEU A 67 12.60 8.08 18.04
C LEU A 67 13.58 8.26 16.89
N PHE A 68 13.31 9.15 15.92
CA PHE A 68 14.08 9.27 14.69
C PHE A 68 14.43 10.72 14.36
N GLU A 69 15.53 10.91 13.64
CA GLU A 69 15.93 12.25 13.20
C GLU A 69 14.95 12.79 12.14
N PRO A 70 14.58 14.08 12.19
CA PRO A 70 13.67 14.68 11.20
C PRO A 70 14.13 14.49 9.74
N ARG A 71 15.45 14.53 9.49
CA ARG A 71 16.03 14.31 8.17
C ARG A 71 15.78 12.88 7.66
N GLN A 72 15.85 11.89 8.55
CA GLN A 72 15.57 10.49 8.22
C GLN A 72 14.09 10.29 7.90
N ILE A 73 13.21 10.84 8.73
CA ILE A 73 11.75 10.80 8.54
C ILE A 73 11.38 11.40 7.18
N GLN A 74 11.89 12.60 6.88
CA GLN A 74 11.61 13.29 5.62
C GLN A 74 12.09 12.49 4.40
N ARG A 75 13.26 11.86 4.50
CA ARG A 75 13.80 11.03 3.42
C ARG A 75 12.87 9.85 3.14
N VAL A 76 12.46 9.11 4.17
CA VAL A 76 11.55 7.96 4.04
C VAL A 76 10.18 8.40 3.53
N HIS A 77 9.61 9.48 4.07
CA HIS A 77 8.34 10.06 3.63
C HIS A 77 8.37 10.38 2.12
N LYS A 78 9.42 11.04 1.65
CA LYS A 78 9.58 11.38 0.23
C LYS A 78 9.67 10.16 -0.68
N TYR A 79 10.45 9.14 -0.29
CA TYR A 79 10.57 7.91 -1.07
C TYR A 79 9.25 7.16 -1.17
N ILE A 80 8.55 7.02 -0.05
CA ILE A 80 7.24 6.36 -0.05
C ILE A 80 6.23 7.16 -0.88
N ALA A 81 6.16 8.49 -0.70
CA ALA A 81 5.23 9.34 -1.44
C ALA A 81 5.42 9.21 -2.95
N TYR A 82 6.65 9.36 -3.46
CA TYR A 82 6.88 9.30 -4.91
C TYR A 82 6.67 7.91 -5.51
N SER A 83 7.09 6.85 -4.81
CA SER A 83 6.86 5.48 -5.29
C SER A 83 5.39 5.11 -5.28
N ALA A 84 4.68 5.38 -4.19
CA ALA A 84 3.27 5.03 -4.04
C ALA A 84 2.37 5.87 -4.97
N VAL A 85 2.60 7.18 -5.08
CA VAL A 85 1.86 8.03 -6.04
C VAL A 85 2.10 7.56 -7.47
N GLY A 86 3.34 7.22 -7.84
CA GLY A 86 3.64 6.68 -9.16
C GLY A 86 2.84 5.40 -9.47
N ILE A 87 2.81 4.45 -8.53
CA ILE A 87 2.04 3.20 -8.69
C ILE A 87 0.53 3.50 -8.78
N ILE A 88 -0.01 4.36 -7.92
CA ILE A 88 -1.45 4.68 -7.89
C ILE A 88 -1.89 5.40 -9.17
N LEU A 89 -1.08 6.30 -9.71
CA LEU A 89 -1.38 7.00 -10.97
C LEU A 89 -1.29 6.07 -12.18
N LEU A 90 -0.41 5.07 -12.15
CA LEU A 90 -0.32 4.06 -13.20
C LEU A 90 -1.42 2.99 -13.08
N HIS A 91 -1.99 2.79 -11.89
CA HIS A 91 -2.99 1.74 -11.64
C HIS A 91 -4.18 1.74 -12.62
N PRO A 92 -4.80 2.88 -13.02
CA PRO A 92 -5.91 2.85 -13.96
C PRO A 92 -5.51 2.30 -15.33
N ALA A 93 -4.31 2.62 -15.79
CA ALA A 93 -3.77 2.11 -17.05
C ALA A 93 -3.39 0.62 -16.95
N LEU A 94 -2.90 0.17 -15.78
CA LEU A 94 -2.39 -1.18 -15.58
C LEU A 94 -3.46 -2.21 -15.16
N VAL A 95 -4.54 -1.77 -14.51
CA VAL A 95 -5.57 -2.66 -13.92
C VAL A 95 -6.95 -2.35 -14.48
N VAL A 96 -7.38 -1.09 -14.48
CA VAL A 96 -8.74 -0.71 -14.87
C VAL A 96 -8.94 -0.84 -16.38
N MET A 97 -8.00 -0.34 -17.17
CA MET A 97 -8.10 -0.37 -18.63
C MET A 97 -8.08 -1.80 -19.20
N PRO A 98 -7.16 -2.70 -18.82
CA PRO A 98 -7.22 -4.08 -19.32
C PRO A 98 -8.52 -4.79 -18.95
N ARG A 99 -9.05 -4.51 -17.76
CA ARG A 99 -10.32 -5.10 -17.30
C ARG A 99 -11.52 -4.61 -18.09
N PHE A 100 -11.47 -3.40 -18.65
CA PHE A 100 -12.51 -2.91 -19.57
C PHE A 100 -12.58 -3.71 -20.87
N PHE A 101 -11.47 -4.31 -21.30
CA PHE A 101 -11.38 -5.12 -22.52
C PHE A 101 -11.47 -6.63 -22.27
N GLU A 102 -11.54 -7.06 -21.01
CA GLU A 102 -11.81 -8.46 -20.67
C GLU A 102 -13.28 -8.79 -20.96
N ALA A 103 -13.53 -9.94 -21.60
CA ALA A 103 -14.89 -10.41 -21.88
C ALA A 103 -15.63 -10.63 -20.55
N GLY A 104 -16.53 -9.71 -20.22
CA GLY A 104 -17.26 -9.69 -18.96
C GLY A 104 -18.39 -8.67 -18.98
N VAL A 105 -19.23 -8.78 -17.95
CA VAL A 105 -20.35 -7.90 -17.62
C VAL A 105 -19.92 -6.44 -17.73
N ARG A 106 -20.64 -5.63 -18.53
CA ARG A 106 -20.30 -4.22 -18.76
C ARG A 106 -20.31 -3.50 -17.40
N PRO A 107 -19.47 -2.48 -17.18
CA PRO A 107 -19.48 -1.73 -15.91
C PRO A 107 -20.88 -1.23 -15.49
N TRP A 108 -21.76 -0.97 -16.47
CA TRP A 108 -23.15 -0.58 -16.26
C TRP A 108 -24.04 -1.69 -15.71
N ASP A 109 -23.80 -2.93 -16.07
CA ASP A 109 -24.62 -4.06 -15.65
C ASP A 109 -24.53 -4.27 -14.13
N ALA A 110 -23.41 -3.88 -13.49
CA ALA A 110 -23.21 -3.92 -12.04
C ALA A 110 -24.13 -2.98 -11.22
N PHE A 111 -24.83 -2.05 -11.87
CA PHE A 111 -25.83 -1.20 -11.20
C PHE A 111 -27.24 -1.81 -11.21
N PHE A 112 -27.46 -2.86 -12.00
CA PHE A 112 -28.78 -3.45 -12.24
C PHE A 112 -28.88 -4.94 -11.87
N THR A 113 -27.75 -5.59 -11.59
CA THR A 113 -27.67 -6.93 -10.98
C THR A 113 -27.57 -6.85 -9.47
#